data_AF-A0A8T9SZM9-F1
#
_entry.id   AF-A0A8T9SZM9-F1
#
_cell.length_a   1.000
_cell.length_b   1.000
_cell.length_c   1.000
_cell.angle_alpha   90.00
_cell.angle_beta   90.00
_cell.angle_gamma   90.00
#
_symmetry.space_group_name_H-M   'P 1'
#
loop_
_entity.id
_entity.type
_entity.pdbx_description
1 polymer ?
#
loop_
_entity_poly.entity_id
_entity_poly.type
_entity_poly.pdbx_seq_one_letter_code
_entity_poly.pdbx_strand_id
1 'polypeptide(L)' 'MGEVGSSLNLKGNWDEAKGKLKQQYAQLTDEDLEYADGKGDELVGRLQQKLGKGKKEIVKLLNDL' A
#
# COMPACT_ATOMS: atom_id res chain seq x y z
N MET A 1 27.29 -0.02 -5.54
CA MET A 1 26.66 0.88 -4.56
C MET A 1 25.60 1.67 -5.31
N GLY A 2 24.39 1.14 -5.42
CA GLY A 2 23.28 1.82 -6.07
C GLY A 2 22.46 2.50 -4.99
N GLU A 3 22.35 3.81 -5.07
CA GLU A 3 21.61 4.64 -4.14
C GLU A 3 20.15 4.17 -4.07
N VAL A 4 19.77 3.63 -2.92
CA VAL A 4 18.36 3.40 -2.57
C VAL A 4 17.78 4.75 -2.16
N GLY A 5 17.39 5.54 -3.17
CA GLY A 5 16.57 6.71 -2.96
C GLY A 5 15.22 6.28 -2.41
N SER A 6 14.99 6.53 -1.12
CA SER A 6 13.74 6.26 -0.39
C SER A 6 12.59 7.16 -0.85
N SER A 7 12.19 7.03 -2.11
CA SER A 7 10.92 7.53 -2.63
C SER A 7 9.98 6.34 -2.73
N LEU A 8 8.78 6.39 -2.13
CA LEU A 8 7.73 5.40 -2.39
C LEU A 8 7.48 5.37 -3.89
N ASN A 9 8.12 4.44 -4.59
CA ASN A 9 8.09 4.33 -6.05
C ASN A 9 6.82 3.58 -6.50
N LEU A 10 5.70 3.89 -5.88
CA LEU A 10 4.39 3.29 -6.18
C LEU A 10 3.86 3.74 -7.55
N LYS A 11 4.43 4.80 -8.14
CA LYS A 11 4.00 5.37 -9.42
C LYS A 11 4.12 4.44 -10.63
N GLY A 12 4.94 3.38 -10.54
CA GLY A 12 5.07 2.37 -11.59
C GLY A 12 4.53 0.98 -11.23
N ASN A 13 4.49 0.64 -9.93
CA ASN A 13 4.26 -0.74 -9.47
C ASN A 13 3.02 -0.92 -8.58
N TRP A 14 2.15 0.09 -8.45
CA TRP A 14 0.96 0.01 -7.60
C TRP A 14 0.05 -1.18 -7.96
N ASP A 15 -0.16 -1.45 -9.25
CA ASP A 15 -0.95 -2.59 -9.72
C ASP A 15 -0.36 -3.96 -9.31
N GLU A 16 0.96 -4.06 -9.15
CA GLU A 16 1.59 -5.27 -8.66
C GLU A 16 1.52 -5.36 -7.13
N ALA A 17 1.79 -4.23 -6.45
CA ALA A 17 1.67 -4.11 -5.00
C ALA A 17 0.27 -4.46 -4.51
N LYS A 18 -0.78 -3.95 -5.19
CA LYS A 18 -2.18 -4.29 -4.87
C LYS A 18 -2.45 -5.78 -5.07
N GLY A 19 -1.87 -6.40 -6.11
CA GLY A 19 -2.01 -7.83 -6.37
C GLY A 19 -1.43 -8.67 -5.22
N LYS A 20 -0.19 -8.38 -4.82
CA LYS A 20 0.47 -9.02 -3.67
C LYS A 20 -0.31 -8.81 -2.37
N LEU A 21 -0.82 -7.60 -2.14
CA LEU A 21 -1.66 -7.26 -0.98
C LEU A 21 -2.93 -8.11 -0.93
N LYS A 22 -3.67 -8.24 -2.04
CA LYS A 22 -4.86 -9.09 -2.10
C LYS A 22 -4.54 -10.56 -1.89
N GLN A 23 -3.39 -11.02 -2.39
CA GLN A 23 -2.96 -12.41 -2.18
C GLN A 23 -2.57 -12.68 -0.73
N GLN A 24 -1.91 -11.73 -0.06
CA GLN A 24 -1.59 -11.87 1.37
C GLN A 24 -2.81 -11.67 2.28
N TYR A 25 -3.71 -10.77 1.90
CA TYR A 25 -4.85 -10.36 2.71
C TYR A 25 -6.14 -10.55 1.89
N ALA A 26 -6.74 -11.73 2.03
CA ALA A 26 -8.02 -12.06 1.37
C ALA A 26 -9.19 -11.13 1.76
N GLN A 27 -9.05 -10.36 2.84
CA GLN A 27 -10.02 -9.35 3.28
C GLN A 27 -9.92 -8.01 2.52
N LEU A 28 -8.85 -7.78 1.77
CA LEU A 28 -8.66 -6.58 0.98
C LEU A 28 -9.24 -6.77 -0.42
N THR A 29 -10.03 -5.80 -0.87
CA THR A 29 -10.54 -5.75 -2.24
C THR A 29 -9.79 -4.72 -3.08
N ASP A 30 -10.01 -4.77 -4.40
CA ASP A 30 -9.48 -3.76 -5.32
C ASP A 30 -9.89 -2.33 -4.92
N GLU A 31 -11.10 -2.16 -4.37
CA GLU A 31 -11.62 -0.86 -3.89
C GLU A 31 -10.89 -0.35 -2.65
N ASP A 32 -10.46 -1.23 -1.75
CA ASP A 32 -9.67 -0.84 -0.57
C ASP A 32 -8.24 -0.45 -0.94
N LEU A 33 -7.75 -1.04 -2.03
CA LEU A 33 -6.42 -0.82 -2.60
C LEU A 33 -6.43 0.17 -3.76
N GLU A 34 -7.50 0.93 -3.90
CA GLU A 34 -7.59 1.98 -4.90
C GLU A 34 -6.71 3.16 -4.46
N TYR A 35 -5.57 3.32 -5.13
CA TYR A 35 -4.69 4.47 -4.95
C TYR A 35 -4.95 5.48 -6.06
N ALA A 36 -5.35 6.69 -5.68
CA ALA A 36 -5.30 7.85 -6.55
C ALA A 36 -4.05 8.67 -6.21
N ASP A 37 -3.41 9.27 -7.23
CA ASP A 37 -2.24 10.13 -7.05
C ASP A 37 -2.58 11.25 -6.04
N GLY A 38 -1.77 11.36 -4.98
CA GLY A 38 -2.00 12.30 -3.87
C GLY A 38 -2.97 11.83 -2.77
N LYS A 39 -3.60 10.66 -2.89
CA LYS A 39 -4.53 10.09 -1.89
C LYS A 39 -3.93 8.99 -1.00
N GLY A 40 -2.62 9.03 -0.75
CA GLY A 40 -1.95 8.04 0.10
C GLY A 40 -2.55 7.93 1.51
N ASP A 41 -2.92 9.05 2.13
CA ASP A 41 -3.55 9.06 3.45
C ASP A 41 -4.93 8.38 3.48
N GLU A 42 -5.72 8.51 2.40
CA GLU A 42 -7.05 7.88 2.31
C GLU A 42 -6.92 6.36 2.19
N LEU A 43 -6.01 5.89 1.34
CA LEU A 43 -5.67 4.47 1.21
C LEU A 43 -5.21 3.89 2.56
N VAL A 44 -4.29 4.60 3.21
CA VAL A 44 -3.75 4.18 4.51
C VAL A 44 -4.85 4.16 5.59
N GLY A 45 -5.83 5.05 5.54
CA GLY A 45 -7.00 5.04 6.43
C GLY A 45 -7.90 3.83 6.21
N ARG A 46 -8.23 3.51 4.95
CA ARG A 46 -9.02 2.32 4.58
C ARG A 46 -8.34 1.04 5.04
N LEU A 47 -7.05 0.91 4.76
CA LEU A 47 -6.25 -0.25 5.15
C LEU A 47 -6.15 -0.41 6.67
N GLN A 48 -6.06 0.67 7.44
CA GLN A 48 -6.11 0.60 8.91
C GLN A 48 -7.44 0.01 9.40
N GLN A 49 -8.58 0.43 8.82
CA GLN A 49 -9.89 -0.09 9.19
C GLN A 49 -10.08 -1.55 8.77
N LYS A 50 -9.63 -1.90 7.57
CA LYS A 50 -9.77 -3.26 7.03
C LYS A 50 -8.85 -4.25 7.73
N LEU A 51 -7.58 -3.91 7.90
CA LEU A 51 -6.57 -4.80 8.51
C LEU A 51 -6.54 -4.73 10.03
N GLY A 52 -7.15 -3.70 10.63
CA GLY A 52 -7.06 -3.44 12.08
C GLY A 52 -5.65 -3.09 12.54
N LYS A 53 -4.77 -2.69 11.60
CA LYS A 53 -3.36 -2.37 11.85
C LYS A 53 -3.16 -0.87 12.00
N GLY A 54 -2.11 -0.47 12.71
CA GLY A 54 -1.76 0.94 12.86
C GLY A 54 -1.20 1.56 11.57
N LYS A 55 -1.35 2.88 11.41
CA LYS A 55 -0.84 3.66 10.26
C LYS A 55 0.60 3.30 9.86
N LYS A 56 1.50 3.22 10.84
CA LYS A 56 2.92 2.86 10.62
C LYS A 56 3.10 1.50 9.95
N GLU A 57 2.30 0.52 10.36
CA GLU A 57 2.42 -0.86 9.87
C GLU A 57 1.91 -0.95 8.43
N ILE A 58 0.82 -0.25 8.12
CA ILE A 58 0.31 -0.10 6.75
C ILE A 58 1.35 0.59 5.87
N VAL A 59 1.89 1.73 6.30
CA VAL A 59 2.90 2.47 5.52
C VAL A 59 4.13 1.61 5.28
N LYS A 60 4.58 0.85 6.29
CA LYS A 60 5.71 -0.07 6.13
C LYS A 60 5.40 -1.16 5.11
N LEU A 61 4.20 -1.73 5.18
CA LEU A 61 3.77 -2.77 4.25
C LEU A 61 3.68 -2.26 2.81
N LEU A 62 3.21 -1.03 2.61
CA LEU A 62 3.20 -0.36 1.30
C LEU A 62 4.61 -0.03 0.78
N ASN A 63 5.58 0.19 1.68
CA ASN A 63 6.99 0.39 1.30
C ASN A 63 7.73 -0.92 1.00
N ASP A 64 7.26 -2.05 1.53
CA ASP A 64 7.90 -3.36 1.39
C ASP A 64 7.53 -4.06 0.07
N LEU A 65 6.51 -3.55 -0.64
CA LEU A 65 5.92 -4.14 -1.85
C LEU A 65 6.57 -3.64 -3.15
#